data_AF-F7KQ98-F1
#
_entry.id   AF-F7KQ98-F1
#
_cell.length_a   1.000
_cell.length_b   1.000
_cell.length_c   1.000
_cell.angle_alpha   90.00
_cell.angle_beta   90.00
_cell.angle_gamma   90.00
#
_symmetry.space_group_name_H-M   'P 1'
#
loop_
_entity.id
_entity.type
_entity.pdbx_description
1 polymer ?
#
loop_
_entity_poly.entity_id
_entity_poly.type
_entity_poly.pdbx_seq_one_letter_code
_entity_poly.pdbx_strand_id
1 'polypeptide(L)' 'MITTIGDKVNRMIPPLTVTKRQVDELMAIMKESISTAVKEYCEKGQKSA' A
#
# COMPACT_ATOMS: atom_id res chain seq x y z
N MET A 1 13.59 -6.80 5.26
CA MET A 1 12.64 -6.45 4.17
C MET A 1 13.24 -5.28 3.43
N ILE A 2 13.37 -5.35 2.11
CA ILE A 2 13.96 -4.27 1.31
C ILE A 2 12.81 -3.55 0.60
N THR A 3 12.68 -2.25 0.85
CA THR A 3 11.68 -1.40 0.21
C THR A 3 12.41 -0.37 -0.65
N THR A 4 12.07 -0.32 -1.93
CA THR A 4 12.62 0.63 -2.91
C THR A 4 11.50 1.51 -3.42
N ILE A 5 11.63 2.82 -3.17
CA ILE A 5 10.71 3.84 -3.66
C ILE A 5 11.36 4.45 -4.91
N GLY A 6 10.80 4.18 -6.09
CA GLY A 6 11.17 4.87 -7.34
C GLY A 6 10.14 5.92 -7.73
N ASP A 7 10.40 6.66 -8.81
CA ASP A 7 9.66 7.86 -9.24
C ASP A 7 8.12 7.78 -9.15
N LYS A 8 7.54 6.59 -9.39
CA LYS A 8 6.07 6.38 -9.38
C LYS A 8 5.62 5.05 -8.76
N VAL A 9 6.55 4.21 -8.28
CA VAL A 9 6.22 2.86 -7.80
C VAL A 9 7.03 2.54 -6.56
N ASN A 10 6.32 2.12 -5.51
CA ASN A 10 6.93 1.52 -4.33
C ASN A 10 6.99 -0.01 -4.52
N ARG A 11 8.19 -0.60 -4.49
CA ARG A 11 8.41 -2.05 -4.55
C ARG A 11 8.97 -2.54 -3.23
N MET A 12 8.47 -3.68 -2.77
CA MET A 12 8.87 -4.28 -1.51
C MET A 12 9.20 -5.75 -1.74
N ILE A 13 10.42 -6.15 -1.36
CA ILE A 13 10.92 -7.52 -1.47
C ILE A 13 10.94 -8.10 -0.04
N PRO A 14 10.04 -9.05 0.27
CA PRO A 14 10.04 -9.71 1.56
C PRO A 14 11.22 -10.69 1.68
N PRO A 15 11.73 -10.94 2.90
CA PRO A 15 12.72 -12.00 3.13
C PRO A 15 12.21 -13.38 2.69
N LEU A 16 13.11 -14.27 2.30
CA LEU A 16 12.75 -15.66 1.90
C LEU A 16 12.14 -16.50 3.04
N THR A 17 12.25 -16.02 4.28
CA THR A 17 11.69 -16.66 5.48
C THR A 17 10.25 -16.25 5.78
N VAL A 18 9.69 -15.30 5.02
CA VAL A 18 8.30 -14.85 5.21
C VAL A 18 7.33 -15.97 4.87
N THR A 19 6.34 -16.16 5.75
CA THR A 19 5.28 -17.16 5.57
C THR A 19 4.11 -16.57 4.79
N LYS A 20 3.29 -17.44 4.16
CA LYS A 20 2.07 -17.04 3.45
C LYS A 20 1.15 -16.18 4.33
N ARG A 21 0.94 -16.58 5.58
CA ARG A 21 0.07 -15.86 6.52
C ARG A 21 0.53 -14.42 6.72
N GLN A 22 1.84 -14.19 6.88
CA GLN A 22 2.39 -12.86 7.04
C GLN A 22 2.23 -12.00 5.77
N VAL A 23 2.31 -12.61 4.58
CA VAL A 23 2.01 -11.92 3.31
C VAL A 23 0.54 -11.55 3.23
N ASP A 24 -0.36 -12.46 3.59
CA ASP A 24 -1.80 -12.24 3.54
C ASP A 24 -2.23 -11.10 4.50
N GLU A 25 -1.71 -11.11 5.73
CA GLU A 25 -1.94 -10.05 6.73
C GLU A 25 -1.46 -8.69 6.20
N LEU A 26 -0.27 -8.65 5.59
CA LEU A 26 0.27 -7.43 5.00
C LEU A 26 -0.56 -6.94 3.81
N MET A 27 -1.01 -7.82 2.93
CA MET A 27 -1.87 -7.45 1.80
C MET A 27 -3.21 -6.87 2.27
N ALA A 28 -3.80 -7.42 3.33
CA ALA A 28 -5.05 -6.92 3.89
C ALA A 28 -4.88 -5.47 4.37
N ILE A 29 -3.83 -5.20 5.14
CA ILE A 29 -3.50 -3.86 5.67
C ILE A 29 -3.24 -2.88 4.52
N MET A 30 -2.45 -3.27 3.51
CA MET A 30 -2.15 -2.41 2.37
C MET A 30 -3.41 -2.07 1.58
N LYS A 31 -4.31 -3.04 1.38
CA LYS A 31 -5.57 -2.82 0.66
C LYS A 31 -6.47 -1.82 1.39
N GLU A 32 -6.62 -1.96 2.70
CA GLU A 32 -7.39 -1.03 3.52
C GLU A 32 -6.78 0.38 3.48
N SER A 33 -5.46 0.48 3.65
CA SER A 33 -4.73 1.75 3.62
C SER A 33 -4.88 2.46 2.27
N ILE A 34 -4.79 1.73 1.16
CA ILE A 34 -5.01 2.29 -0.19
C ILE A 34 -6.46 2.75 -0.34
N SER A 35 -7.44 1.95 0.11
CA SER A 35 -8.86 2.32 0.03
C SER A 35 -9.15 3.61 0.79
N THR A 36 -8.61 3.75 2.00
CA THR A 36 -8.75 4.96 2.80
C THR A 36 -8.10 6.17 2.13
N ALA A 37 -6.87 6.00 1.62
CA ALA A 37 -6.18 7.07 0.90
C ALA A 37 -6.97 7.49 -0.35
N VAL A 38 -7.47 6.55 -1.15
CA VAL A 38 -8.30 6.86 -2.33
C VAL A 38 -9.54 7.66 -1.93
N LYS A 39 -10.24 7.25 -0.87
CA LYS A 39 -11.40 7.98 -0.37
C LYS A 39 -11.03 9.42 -0.02
N GLU A 40 -9.95 9.63 0.74
CA GLU A 40 -9.48 10.98 1.07
C GLU A 40 -9.09 11.80 -0.15
N TYR A 41 -8.38 11.21 -1.12
CA TYR A 41 -7.97 11.89 -2.35
C TYR A 41 -9.18 12.28 -3.20
N CYS A 42 -10.18 11.40 -3.33
CA CYS A 42 -11.42 11.70 -4.04
C CYS A 42 -12.24 12.80 -3.34
N GLU A 43 -12.37 12.74 -2.01
CA GLU A 43 -13.07 13.76 -1.22
C GLU A 43 -12.36 15.13 -1.24
N LYS A 44 -11.02 15.14 -1.22
CA LYS A 44 -10.20 16.36 -1.33
C LYS A 44 -10.19 16.92 -2.76
N GLY A 45 -10.23 16.04 -3.78
CA GLY A 45 -10.33 16.40 -5.19
C GLY A 45 -11.68 17.01 -5.58
N GLN A 46 -12.77 16.62 -4.92
CA GLN A 46 -14.10 17.24 -5.09
C GLN A 46 -14.26 18.60 -4.40
N LYS A 47 -13.42 18.93 -3.41
CA LYS A 47 -13.47 20.23 -2.70
C LYS A 47 -12.67 21.34 -3.38
N SER A 48 -12.03 21.03 -4.51
CA SER A 48 -11.20 21.97 -5.28
C SER A 48 -11.73 22.22 -6.71
N ALA A 49 -12.99 21.88 -6.97
CA ALA A 49 -13.70 22.16 -8.23
C ALA A 49 -14.86 23.13 -7.99
#